data_AF-A0A0M8MTH5-F1
#
_entry.id   AF-A0A0M8MTH5-F1
#
_cell.length_a   1.000
_cell.length_b   1.000
_cell.length_c   1.000
_cell.angle_alpha   90.00
_cell.angle_beta   90.00
_cell.angle_gamma   90.00
#
_symmetry.space_group_name_H-M   'P 1'
#
loop_
_entity.id
_entity.type
_entity.pdbx_description
1 polymer ?
#
loop_
_entity_poly.entity_id
_entity_poly.type
_entity_poly.pdbx_seq_one_letter_code
_entity_poly.pdbx_strand_id
1 'polypeptide(L)'
;MPSLQEEVHATLRDVEKQTIDLFTAISASSSFTQTAPTSQVKPVRAQVRQLQDTHRQLSRLVDRAAEHQVNQARLIPLLAQIKERDTKQRDAILRISTLRTELKEMVEAGNKLWTQTTKAEKDPLSATMVLEYAQRLARYTSAPPGYHLAELQAGATHNAQSAQQADYNPEATRAAAYYDPAIPSMPQEMPFPSDRLMRQGILYADAASGGSMPADAAPGAAADGPAQDENNMAQEPVASLTALDSFAMDDDDAFDLDLNP
;
A
#
# COMPACT_ATOMS: atom_id res chain seq x y z
N MET A 1 -27.78 -1.08 38.05
CA MET A 1 -27.57 -1.72 39.38
C MET A 1 -26.27 -1.15 39.94
N PRO A 2 -26.12 -0.93 41.26
CA PRO A 2 -24.83 -0.55 41.83
C PRO A 2 -23.79 -1.64 41.55
N SER A 3 -22.52 -1.27 41.40
CA SER A 3 -21.47 -2.28 41.26
C SER A 3 -21.24 -3.01 42.58
N LEU A 4 -20.75 -4.26 42.52
CA LEU A 4 -20.43 -5.02 43.74
C LEU A 4 -19.35 -4.31 44.59
N GLN A 5 -18.49 -3.51 43.96
CA GLN A 5 -17.53 -2.67 44.65
C GLN A 5 -18.21 -1.51 45.41
N GLU A 6 -19.23 -0.86 44.84
CA GLU A 6 -20.04 0.13 45.56
C GLU A 6 -20.80 -0.51 46.73
N GLU A 7 -21.39 -1.70 46.55
CA GLU A 7 -22.09 -2.43 47.63
C GLU A 7 -21.16 -2.75 48.81
N VAL A 8 -19.92 -3.19 48.53
CA VAL A 8 -18.89 -3.43 49.56
C VAL A 8 -18.45 -2.13 50.22
N HIS A 9 -18.20 -1.05 49.47
CA HIS A 9 -17.82 0.24 50.07
C HIS A 9 -18.96 0.89 50.86
N ALA A 10 -20.22 0.72 50.46
CA ALA A 10 -21.39 1.19 51.19
C ALA A 10 -21.56 0.44 52.52
N THR A 11 -21.56 -0.89 52.49
CA THR A 11 -21.67 -1.71 53.70
C THR A 11 -20.52 -1.48 54.68
N LEU A 12 -19.29 -1.26 54.19
CA LEU A 12 -18.14 -0.93 55.03
C LEU A 12 -18.29 0.44 55.72
N ARG A 13 -18.76 1.49 55.00
CA ARG A 13 -19.10 2.80 55.59
C ARG A 13 -20.24 2.73 56.60
N ASP A 14 -21.19 1.81 56.42
CA ASP A 14 -22.30 1.64 57.35
C ASP A 14 -21.90 0.85 58.60
N VAL A 15 -20.95 -0.09 58.49
CA VAL A 15 -20.28 -0.71 59.64
C VAL A 15 -19.46 0.33 60.42
N GLU A 16 -18.71 1.21 59.73
CA GLU A 16 -17.97 2.32 60.33
C GLU A 16 -18.89 3.21 61.19
N LYS A 17 -19.96 3.76 60.59
CA LYS A 17 -20.99 4.54 61.32
C LYS A 17 -21.58 3.76 62.51
N GLN A 18 -21.96 2.50 62.32
CA GLN A 18 -22.58 1.68 63.37
C GLN A 18 -21.63 1.40 64.54
N THR A 19 -20.32 1.30 64.31
CA THR A 19 -19.34 1.22 65.42
C THR A 19 -19.19 2.54 66.15
N ILE A 20 -19.17 3.68 65.46
CA ILE A 20 -19.12 5.02 66.08
C ILE A 20 -20.40 5.28 66.91
N ASP A 21 -21.58 4.99 66.36
CA ASP A 21 -22.87 5.06 67.05
C ASP A 21 -22.92 4.18 68.31
N LEU A 22 -22.26 3.02 68.28
CA LEU A 22 -22.21 2.08 69.41
C LEU A 22 -21.23 2.56 70.49
N PHE A 23 -20.02 3.02 70.13
CA PHE A 23 -19.07 3.57 71.10
C PHE A 23 -19.59 4.83 71.78
N THR A 24 -20.28 5.71 71.05
CA THR A 24 -20.93 6.91 71.62
C THR A 24 -22.12 6.55 72.53
N ALA A 25 -22.95 5.59 72.16
CA ALA A 25 -24.02 5.10 73.02
C ALA A 25 -23.49 4.45 74.32
N ILE A 26 -22.38 3.72 74.26
CA ILE A 26 -21.72 3.12 75.42
C ILE A 26 -21.10 4.20 76.32
N SER A 27 -20.37 5.18 75.77
CA SER A 27 -19.73 6.24 76.59
C SER A 27 -20.78 7.11 77.30
N ALA A 28 -21.86 7.47 76.61
CA ALA A 28 -23.02 8.13 77.21
C ALA A 28 -23.66 7.28 78.32
N SER A 29 -23.83 5.97 78.12
CA SER A 29 -24.38 5.05 79.13
C SER A 29 -23.48 4.84 80.34
N SER A 30 -22.16 5.02 80.19
CA SER A 30 -21.18 4.92 81.30
C SER A 30 -21.03 6.22 82.12
N SER A 31 -21.62 7.32 81.67
CA SER A 31 -21.47 8.64 82.30
C SER A 31 -22.45 8.78 83.48
N PHE A 32 -21.92 8.68 84.71
CA PHE A 32 -22.69 8.65 85.96
C PHE A 32 -23.55 9.90 86.25
N THR A 33 -23.28 11.03 85.59
CA THR A 33 -23.98 12.32 85.78
C THR A 33 -25.21 12.44 84.86
N GLN A 34 -26.31 11.75 85.20
CA GLN A 34 -27.50 11.65 84.36
C GLN A 34 -28.48 12.83 84.52
N THR A 35 -28.29 13.91 83.74
CA THR A 35 -29.20 15.07 83.68
C THR A 35 -29.50 15.56 82.26
N ALA A 36 -30.05 14.69 81.40
CA ALA A 36 -30.56 15.03 80.06
C ALA A 36 -31.70 14.09 79.63
N PRO A 37 -32.65 14.51 78.77
CA PRO A 37 -33.86 13.75 78.46
C PRO A 37 -33.60 12.52 77.57
N THR A 38 -34.43 11.49 77.75
CA THR A 38 -34.30 10.11 77.23
C THR A 38 -34.61 9.94 75.73
N SER A 39 -34.29 10.92 74.90
CA SER A 39 -34.60 10.88 73.45
C SER A 39 -33.53 10.12 72.66
N GLN A 40 -33.95 9.07 71.94
CA GLN A 40 -33.23 8.39 70.84
C GLN A 40 -31.96 7.57 71.14
N VAL A 41 -31.59 7.28 72.40
CA VAL A 41 -30.59 6.23 72.64
C VAL A 41 -31.19 4.85 72.29
N LYS A 42 -30.91 4.37 71.07
CA LYS A 42 -31.22 2.98 70.68
C LYS A 42 -30.59 2.04 71.72
N PRO A 43 -31.30 1.01 72.23
CA PRO A 43 -30.72 0.11 73.20
C PRO A 43 -29.50 -0.59 72.58
N VAL A 44 -28.36 -0.60 73.28
CA VAL A 44 -27.07 -1.10 72.74
C VAL A 44 -27.19 -2.51 72.15
N ARG A 45 -28.04 -3.38 72.73
CA ARG A 45 -28.36 -4.73 72.21
C ARG A 45 -28.93 -4.73 70.78
N ALA A 46 -29.63 -3.67 70.37
CA ALA A 46 -30.15 -3.52 69.00
C ALA A 46 -29.06 -3.03 68.03
N GLN A 47 -28.17 -2.13 68.46
CA GLN A 47 -27.00 -1.73 67.67
C GLN A 47 -26.06 -2.92 67.43
N VAL A 48 -25.79 -3.74 68.46
CA VAL A 48 -24.99 -4.98 68.32
C VAL A 48 -25.61 -5.96 67.32
N ARG A 49 -26.95 -6.12 67.30
CA ARG A 49 -27.64 -6.94 66.29
C ARG A 49 -27.52 -6.35 64.90
N GLN A 50 -27.76 -5.04 64.74
CA GLN A 50 -27.61 -4.34 63.46
C GLN A 50 -26.19 -4.51 62.88
N LEU A 51 -25.17 -4.38 63.73
CA LEU A 51 -23.76 -4.61 63.38
C LEU A 51 -23.46 -6.07 63.02
N GLN A 52 -24.07 -7.04 63.70
CA GLN A 52 -23.94 -8.46 63.38
C GLN A 52 -24.57 -8.78 62.01
N ASP A 53 -25.69 -8.16 61.67
CA ASP A 53 -26.38 -8.39 60.40
C ASP A 53 -25.70 -7.67 59.22
N THR A 54 -25.13 -6.48 59.41
CA THR A 54 -24.27 -5.84 58.40
C THR A 54 -22.95 -6.58 58.21
N HIS A 55 -22.36 -7.15 59.26
CA HIS A 55 -21.19 -8.02 59.13
C HIS A 55 -21.51 -9.31 58.34
N ARG A 56 -22.68 -9.94 58.56
CA ARG A 56 -23.18 -11.06 57.75
C ARG A 56 -23.46 -10.69 56.29
N GLN A 57 -23.87 -9.45 56.02
CA GLN A 57 -24.04 -8.95 54.66
C GLN A 57 -22.67 -8.74 53.98
N LEU A 58 -21.71 -8.15 54.70
CA LEU A 58 -20.35 -7.92 54.21
C LEU A 58 -19.64 -9.25 53.89
N SER A 59 -19.75 -10.28 54.74
CA SER A 59 -19.13 -11.58 54.47
C SER A 59 -19.66 -12.19 53.16
N ARG A 60 -20.99 -12.20 52.96
CA ARG A 60 -21.63 -12.68 51.73
C ARG A 60 -21.18 -11.92 50.47
N LEU A 61 -20.95 -10.60 50.58
CA LEU A 61 -20.42 -9.80 49.47
C LEU A 61 -18.96 -10.16 49.16
N VAL A 62 -18.15 -10.44 50.18
CA VAL A 62 -16.76 -10.91 50.02
C VAL A 62 -16.69 -12.32 49.44
N ASP A 63 -17.55 -13.24 49.90
CA ASP A 63 -17.68 -14.60 49.35
C ASP A 63 -18.01 -14.53 47.84
N ARG A 64 -19.02 -13.73 47.48
CA ARG A 64 -19.42 -13.48 46.09
C ARG A 64 -18.31 -12.78 45.28
N ALA A 65 -17.55 -11.87 45.87
CA ALA A 65 -16.40 -11.24 45.22
C ALA A 65 -15.31 -12.28 44.87
N ALA A 66 -15.04 -13.22 45.78
CA ALA A 66 -14.10 -14.31 45.54
C ALA A 66 -14.58 -15.26 44.43
N GLU A 67 -15.87 -15.60 44.38
CA GLU A 67 -16.47 -16.35 43.26
C GLU A 67 -16.30 -15.62 41.92
N HIS A 68 -16.58 -14.31 41.87
CA HIS A 68 -16.35 -13.49 40.68
C HIS A 68 -14.86 -13.46 40.30
N GLN A 69 -13.93 -13.37 41.25
CA GLN A 69 -12.49 -13.39 40.99
C GLN A 69 -12.02 -14.74 40.41
N VAL A 70 -12.50 -15.87 40.95
CA VAL A 70 -12.21 -17.22 40.43
C VAL A 70 -12.77 -17.40 39.03
N ASN A 71 -13.98 -16.89 38.75
CA ASN A 71 -14.56 -16.93 37.41
C ASN A 71 -13.82 -16.01 36.42
N GLN A 72 -13.41 -14.82 36.83
CA GLN A 72 -12.60 -13.92 36.01
C GLN A 72 -11.24 -14.55 35.65
N ALA A 73 -10.59 -15.23 36.60
CA ALA A 73 -9.35 -15.97 36.37
C ALA A 73 -9.53 -17.14 35.36
N ARG A 74 -10.74 -17.69 35.21
CA ARG A 74 -11.09 -18.68 34.18
C ARG A 74 -11.41 -18.03 32.82
N LEU A 75 -12.03 -16.85 32.81
CA LEU A 75 -12.39 -16.13 31.59
C LEU A 75 -11.18 -15.54 30.85
N ILE A 76 -10.18 -15.03 31.57
CA ILE A 76 -8.96 -14.45 30.98
C ILE A 76 -8.25 -15.40 29.97
N PRO A 77 -7.92 -16.66 30.31
CA PRO A 77 -7.28 -17.57 29.34
C PRO A 77 -8.22 -18.01 28.21
N LEU A 78 -9.53 -18.09 28.44
CA LEU A 78 -10.50 -18.37 27.38
C LEU A 78 -10.56 -17.22 26.36
N LEU A 79 -10.57 -15.97 26.83
CA LEU A 79 -10.55 -14.77 25.99
C LEU A 79 -9.24 -14.65 25.20
N ALA A 80 -8.11 -15.04 25.80
CA ALA A 80 -6.84 -15.14 25.09
C ALA A 80 -6.88 -16.20 23.97
N GLN A 81 -7.43 -17.39 24.24
CA GLN A 81 -7.61 -18.45 23.25
C GLN A 81 -8.60 -18.09 22.13
N ILE A 82 -9.60 -17.25 22.38
CA ILE A 82 -10.49 -16.74 21.34
C ILE A 82 -9.70 -15.82 20.41
N LYS A 83 -8.99 -14.83 20.96
CA LYS A 83 -8.12 -13.93 20.17
C LYS A 83 -7.06 -14.68 19.35
N GLU A 84 -6.48 -15.74 19.89
CA GLU A 84 -5.52 -16.60 19.18
C GLU A 84 -6.15 -17.40 18.02
N ARG A 85 -7.43 -17.77 18.13
CA ARG A 85 -8.20 -18.38 17.03
C ARG A 85 -8.58 -17.33 15.98
N ASP A 86 -8.97 -16.13 16.41
CA ASP A 86 -9.34 -15.02 15.52
C ASP A 86 -8.15 -14.57 14.66
N THR A 87 -6.95 -14.46 15.22
CA THR A 87 -5.73 -14.15 14.43
C THR A 87 -5.44 -15.26 13.43
N LYS A 88 -5.41 -16.53 13.87
CA LYS A 88 -5.20 -17.69 12.99
C LYS A 88 -6.23 -17.77 11.85
N GLN A 89 -7.48 -17.40 12.11
CA GLN A 89 -8.52 -17.32 11.09
C GLN A 89 -8.27 -16.19 10.08
N ARG A 90 -7.87 -15.00 10.54
CA ARG A 90 -7.51 -13.86 9.68
C ARG A 90 -6.28 -14.20 8.82
N ASP A 91 -5.25 -14.78 9.41
CA ASP A 91 -4.02 -15.21 8.72
C ASP A 91 -4.33 -16.27 7.65
N ALA A 92 -5.23 -17.22 7.94
CA ALA A 92 -5.69 -18.21 6.97
C ALA A 92 -6.50 -17.57 5.83
N ILE A 93 -7.37 -16.60 6.11
CA ILE A 93 -8.14 -15.86 5.07
C ILE A 93 -7.19 -15.06 4.17
N LEU A 94 -6.21 -14.36 4.75
CA LEU A 94 -5.18 -13.63 3.99
C LEU A 94 -4.34 -14.57 3.12
N ARG A 95 -3.95 -15.74 3.64
CA ARG A 95 -3.22 -16.74 2.85
C ARG A 95 -4.07 -17.32 1.71
N ILE A 96 -5.38 -17.48 1.91
CA ILE A 96 -6.31 -17.93 0.86
C ILE A 96 -6.52 -16.85 -0.19
N SER A 97 -6.56 -15.56 0.19
CA SER A 97 -6.70 -14.47 -0.78
C SER A 97 -5.43 -14.27 -1.64
N THR A 98 -4.23 -14.37 -1.08
CA THR A 98 -2.98 -14.30 -1.87
C THR A 98 -2.83 -15.49 -2.81
N LEU A 99 -3.05 -16.72 -2.33
CA LEU A 99 -3.06 -17.91 -3.20
C LEU A 99 -4.11 -17.79 -4.32
N ARG A 100 -5.26 -17.14 -4.06
CA ARG A 100 -6.28 -16.89 -5.07
C ARG A 100 -5.87 -15.83 -6.11
N THR A 101 -5.08 -14.81 -5.75
CA THR A 101 -4.53 -13.86 -6.73
C THR A 101 -3.42 -14.49 -7.55
N GLU A 102 -2.48 -15.20 -6.92
CA GLU A 102 -1.42 -15.96 -7.59
C GLU A 102 -1.99 -16.96 -8.62
N LEU A 103 -3.03 -17.72 -8.25
CA LEU A 103 -3.70 -18.65 -9.16
C LEU A 103 -4.44 -17.95 -10.31
N LYS A 104 -5.02 -16.77 -10.09
CA LYS A 104 -5.61 -15.96 -11.18
C LYS A 104 -4.53 -15.49 -12.16
N GLU A 105 -3.44 -14.94 -11.65
CA GLU A 105 -2.32 -14.45 -12.47
C GLU A 105 -1.70 -15.57 -13.31
N MET A 106 -1.52 -16.77 -12.73
CA MET A 106 -1.07 -17.96 -13.46
C MET A 106 -2.06 -18.40 -14.55
N VAL A 107 -3.37 -18.38 -14.29
CA VAL A 107 -4.41 -18.71 -15.30
C VAL A 107 -4.44 -17.65 -16.41
N GLU A 108 -4.33 -16.36 -16.08
CA GLU A 108 -4.24 -15.30 -17.08
C GLU A 108 -2.97 -15.40 -17.93
N ALA A 109 -1.81 -15.70 -17.33
CA ALA A 109 -0.57 -15.94 -18.04
C ALA A 109 -0.69 -17.15 -18.97
N GLY A 110 -1.30 -18.25 -18.49
CA GLY A 110 -1.62 -19.43 -19.30
C GLY A 110 -2.51 -19.11 -20.51
N ASN A 111 -3.56 -18.31 -20.32
CA ASN A 111 -4.46 -17.88 -21.40
C ASN A 111 -3.74 -16.95 -22.42
N LYS A 112 -2.86 -16.05 -21.93
CA LYS A 112 -2.03 -15.18 -22.78
C LYS A 112 -1.04 -16.03 -23.61
N LEU A 113 -0.38 -17.03 -23.01
CA LEU A 113 0.49 -17.97 -23.73
C LEU A 113 -0.29 -18.87 -24.73
N TRP A 114 -1.47 -19.36 -24.35
CA TRP A 114 -2.31 -20.19 -25.23
C TRP A 114 -2.78 -19.42 -26.48
N THR A 115 -3.21 -18.17 -26.32
CA THR A 115 -3.59 -17.30 -27.47
C THR A 115 -2.40 -16.94 -28.35
N GLN A 116 -1.21 -16.75 -27.78
CA GLN A 116 0.04 -16.57 -28.55
C GLN A 116 0.42 -17.83 -29.33
N THR A 117 0.33 -19.01 -28.71
CA THR A 117 0.61 -20.30 -29.36
C THR A 117 -0.37 -20.57 -30.48
N THR A 118 -1.67 -20.41 -30.23
CA THR A 118 -2.75 -20.57 -31.22
C THR A 118 -2.65 -19.56 -32.37
N LYS A 119 -1.97 -18.41 -32.17
CA LYS A 119 -1.62 -17.48 -33.26
C LYS A 119 -0.40 -17.96 -34.05
N ALA A 120 0.67 -18.37 -33.38
CA ALA A 120 1.88 -18.89 -34.03
C ALA A 120 1.63 -20.20 -34.81
N GLU A 121 0.66 -21.02 -34.39
CA GLU A 121 0.20 -22.20 -35.12
C GLU A 121 -0.57 -21.86 -36.41
N LYS A 122 -1.26 -20.71 -36.45
CA LYS A 122 -1.95 -20.20 -37.64
C LYS A 122 -1.01 -19.50 -38.62
N ASP A 123 -0.03 -18.78 -38.09
CA ASP A 123 0.97 -18.00 -38.83
C ASP A 123 2.39 -18.63 -38.69
N PRO A 124 2.63 -19.89 -39.13
CA PRO A 124 3.90 -20.57 -38.90
C PRO A 124 5.05 -19.91 -39.69
N LEU A 125 6.10 -19.52 -38.96
CA LEU A 125 7.30 -18.93 -39.55
C LEU A 125 8.05 -19.95 -40.41
N SER A 126 8.34 -19.58 -41.67
CA SER A 126 9.14 -20.44 -42.55
C SER A 126 10.60 -20.51 -42.10
N ALA A 127 11.15 -21.72 -42.03
CA ALA A 127 12.53 -21.94 -41.59
C ALA A 127 13.57 -21.21 -42.47
N THR A 128 13.26 -21.02 -43.77
CA THR A 128 14.08 -20.24 -44.69
C THR A 128 14.17 -18.77 -44.30
N MET A 129 13.04 -18.10 -44.01
CA MET A 129 13.05 -16.70 -43.55
C MET A 129 13.79 -16.52 -42.22
N VAL A 130 13.64 -17.47 -41.29
CA VAL A 130 14.36 -17.43 -40.00
C VAL A 130 15.87 -17.57 -40.22
N LEU A 131 16.31 -18.50 -41.07
CA LEU A 131 17.73 -18.70 -41.39
C LEU A 131 18.33 -17.51 -42.16
N GLU A 132 17.62 -16.96 -43.15
CA GLU A 132 18.05 -15.76 -43.86
C GLU A 132 18.17 -14.56 -42.93
N TYR A 133 17.18 -14.34 -42.06
CA TYR A 133 17.21 -13.23 -41.11
C TYR A 133 18.34 -13.40 -40.10
N ALA A 134 18.55 -14.62 -39.56
CA ALA A 134 19.67 -14.93 -38.68
C ALA A 134 21.03 -14.72 -39.38
N GLN A 135 21.18 -15.10 -40.65
CA GLN A 135 22.41 -14.88 -41.41
C GLN A 135 22.69 -13.39 -41.68
N ARG A 136 21.64 -12.58 -41.89
CA ARG A 136 21.74 -11.12 -42.00
C ARG A 136 22.14 -10.50 -40.66
N LEU A 137 21.43 -10.87 -39.59
CA LEU A 137 21.65 -10.36 -38.23
C LEU A 137 23.06 -10.70 -37.71
N ALA A 138 23.54 -11.92 -37.95
CA ALA A 138 24.85 -12.39 -37.50
C ALA A 138 26.00 -11.46 -37.91
N ARG A 139 25.92 -10.81 -39.08
CA ARG A 139 26.94 -9.84 -39.55
C ARG A 139 27.07 -8.61 -38.65
N TYR A 140 26.00 -8.25 -37.94
CA TYR A 140 25.91 -7.07 -37.09
C TYR A 140 25.89 -7.41 -35.60
N THR A 141 25.82 -8.69 -35.23
CA THR A 141 25.79 -9.16 -33.83
C THR A 141 26.97 -10.06 -33.46
N SER A 142 27.72 -10.61 -34.42
CA SER A 142 29.02 -11.22 -34.13
C SER A 142 30.06 -10.14 -33.88
N ALA A 143 30.67 -10.13 -32.69
CA ALA A 143 31.88 -9.36 -32.48
C ALA A 143 32.99 -9.84 -33.46
N PRO A 144 33.80 -8.94 -34.04
CA PRO A 144 34.85 -9.33 -34.99
C PRO A 144 35.81 -10.37 -34.40
N PRO A 145 36.34 -11.33 -35.20
CA PRO A 145 37.30 -12.31 -34.71
C PRO A 145 38.55 -11.65 -34.10
N GLY A 146 38.67 -11.70 -32.77
CA GLY A 146 39.73 -11.04 -32.00
C GLY A 146 39.26 -9.94 -31.04
N TYR A 147 37.96 -9.59 -31.01
CA TYR A 147 37.44 -8.54 -30.11
C TYR A 147 37.34 -9.02 -28.65
N HIS A 148 38.40 -8.84 -27.88
CA HIS A 148 38.46 -9.20 -26.45
C HIS A 148 38.08 -8.01 -25.56
N LEU A 149 37.10 -8.19 -24.67
CA LEU A 149 36.53 -7.14 -23.79
C LEU A 149 37.46 -6.59 -22.69
N ALA A 150 38.76 -6.91 -22.71
CA ALA A 150 39.70 -6.58 -21.63
C ALA A 150 40.08 -5.08 -21.61
N GLU A 151 40.17 -4.43 -22.77
CA GLU A 151 40.82 -3.12 -22.90
C GLU A 151 39.98 -1.95 -22.33
N LEU A 152 38.64 -2.08 -22.35
CA LEU A 152 37.72 -1.07 -21.80
C LEU A 152 37.78 -0.94 -20.27
N GLN A 153 38.38 -1.89 -19.55
CA GLN A 153 38.63 -1.76 -18.10
C GLN A 153 39.98 -1.07 -17.80
N ALA A 154 40.94 -1.07 -18.73
CA ALA A 154 42.28 -0.52 -18.50
C ALA A 154 42.33 1.02 -18.54
N GLY A 155 41.41 1.65 -19.28
CA GLY A 155 41.36 3.12 -19.43
C GLY A 155 40.99 3.91 -18.16
N ALA A 156 40.50 3.24 -17.11
CA ALA A 156 39.99 3.91 -15.91
C ALA A 156 41.06 4.28 -14.86
N THR A 157 42.30 3.76 -14.97
CA THR A 157 43.31 3.82 -13.88
C THR A 157 44.53 4.70 -14.16
N HIS A 158 44.63 5.34 -15.34
CA HIS A 158 45.79 6.16 -15.71
C HIS A 158 45.41 7.62 -16.00
N ASN A 159 45.15 8.41 -14.95
CA ASN A 159 45.17 9.87 -15.08
C ASN A 159 45.55 10.58 -13.76
N ALA A 160 46.73 10.28 -13.23
CA ALA A 160 47.21 10.82 -11.95
C ALA A 160 48.74 10.97 -11.85
N GLN A 161 49.42 11.46 -12.90
CA GLN A 161 50.79 12.02 -12.81
C GLN A 161 51.29 12.62 -14.14
N SER A 162 51.28 13.96 -14.25
CA SER A 162 52.32 14.74 -14.95
C SER A 162 52.07 16.24 -14.75
N ALA A 163 53.07 16.95 -14.23
CA ALA A 163 53.04 18.41 -14.16
C ALA A 163 54.45 18.97 -14.40
N GLN A 164 54.69 19.52 -15.60
CA GLN A 164 55.65 20.62 -15.81
C GLN A 164 55.57 21.21 -17.24
N GLN A 165 55.20 22.49 -17.28
CA GLN A 165 55.68 23.56 -18.18
C GLN A 165 55.84 23.30 -19.69
N ALA A 166 54.92 23.89 -20.47
CA ALA A 166 55.28 24.76 -21.61
C ALA A 166 54.13 25.75 -21.87
N ASP A 167 54.43 27.04 -22.06
CA ASP A 167 53.44 28.04 -22.47
C ASP A 167 53.12 27.88 -23.97
N TYR A 168 52.03 27.17 -24.29
CA TYR A 168 51.49 27.09 -25.65
C TYR A 168 49.96 27.06 -25.64
N ASN A 169 49.34 27.59 -26.70
CA ASN A 169 47.90 27.92 -26.74
C ASN A 169 46.99 26.74 -26.35
N PRO A 170 46.14 26.86 -25.30
CA PRO A 170 45.25 25.78 -24.84
C PRO A 170 44.17 25.37 -25.86
N GLU A 171 43.84 26.22 -26.84
CA GLU A 171 42.93 25.82 -27.92
C GLU A 171 43.60 24.88 -28.92
N ALA A 172 44.92 25.01 -29.14
CA ALA A 172 45.66 24.15 -30.05
C ALA A 172 45.78 22.71 -29.51
N THR A 173 45.99 22.53 -28.20
CA THR A 173 45.97 21.19 -27.57
C THR A 173 44.58 20.58 -27.56
N ARG A 174 43.51 21.38 -27.38
CA ARG A 174 42.12 20.89 -27.53
C ARG A 174 41.79 20.48 -28.97
N ALA A 175 42.30 21.20 -29.98
CA ALA A 175 42.12 20.85 -31.38
C ALA A 175 42.94 19.61 -31.80
N ALA A 176 44.18 19.46 -31.30
CA ALA A 176 45.01 18.29 -31.56
C ALA A 176 44.37 16.99 -31.04
N ALA A 177 43.68 17.04 -29.90
CA ALA A 177 42.95 15.91 -29.33
C ALA A 177 41.76 15.40 -30.19
N TYR A 178 41.37 16.13 -31.26
CA TYR A 178 40.34 15.71 -32.21
C TYR A 178 40.88 15.04 -33.49
N TYR A 179 42.20 15.07 -33.71
CA TYR A 179 42.84 14.47 -34.90
C TYR A 179 44.15 13.78 -34.53
N ASP A 180 44.02 12.59 -33.93
CA ASP A 180 45.12 11.62 -33.87
C ASP A 180 45.24 10.93 -35.25
N PRO A 181 46.37 11.09 -35.99
CA PRO A 181 46.57 10.46 -37.29
C PRO A 181 46.91 8.97 -37.20
N ALA A 182 47.07 8.40 -36.00
CA ALA A 182 47.48 7.02 -35.77
C ALA A 182 46.33 6.06 -35.37
N ILE A 183 45.07 6.53 -35.36
CA ILE A 183 43.90 5.65 -35.12
C ILE A 183 43.88 4.53 -36.19
N PRO A 184 44.01 3.24 -35.81
CA PRO A 184 43.92 2.15 -36.77
C PRO A 184 42.54 2.14 -37.41
N SER A 185 42.47 2.06 -38.74
CA SER A 185 41.22 2.20 -39.50
C SER A 185 40.31 0.96 -39.45
N MET A 186 40.07 0.41 -38.26
CA MET A 186 38.94 -0.48 -38.04
C MET A 186 37.65 0.35 -38.01
N PRO A 187 36.63 0.01 -38.82
CA PRO A 187 35.32 0.60 -38.64
C PRO A 187 34.76 0.11 -37.30
N GLN A 188 34.76 0.98 -36.28
CA GLN A 188 34.06 0.73 -35.03
C GLN A 188 32.56 0.84 -35.29
N GLU A 189 31.98 -0.21 -35.86
CA GLU A 189 30.55 -0.36 -36.08
C GLU A 189 29.85 -0.45 -34.72
N MET A 190 29.47 0.73 -34.22
CA MET A 190 28.60 0.90 -33.06
C MET A 190 27.32 0.06 -33.26
N PRO A 191 26.71 -0.48 -32.18
CA PRO A 191 25.50 -1.32 -32.28
C PRO A 191 24.23 -0.55 -32.69
N PHE A 192 24.38 0.65 -33.25
CA PHE A 192 23.33 1.57 -33.70
C PHE A 192 23.73 2.16 -35.07
N PRO A 193 22.78 2.59 -35.91
CA PRO A 193 23.08 3.21 -37.20
C PRO A 193 24.08 4.36 -37.08
N SER A 194 25.14 4.35 -37.88
CA SER A 194 26.15 5.41 -37.85
C SER A 194 25.57 6.74 -38.32
N ASP A 195 26.08 7.86 -37.79
CA ASP A 195 25.62 9.21 -38.18
C ASP A 195 25.73 9.45 -39.70
N ARG A 196 26.77 8.88 -40.33
CA ARG A 196 26.89 8.86 -41.80
C ARG A 196 25.74 8.12 -42.47
N LEU A 197 25.35 6.92 -41.99
CA LEU A 197 24.22 6.18 -42.53
C LEU A 197 22.89 6.92 -42.30
N MET A 198 22.73 7.58 -41.15
CA MET A 198 21.53 8.39 -40.87
C MET A 198 21.42 9.59 -41.81
N ARG A 199 22.50 10.34 -42.05
CA ARG A 199 22.55 11.46 -43.00
C ARG A 199 22.47 11.04 -44.47
N GLN A 200 22.91 9.83 -44.81
CA GLN A 200 22.77 9.26 -46.15
C GLN A 200 21.45 8.49 -46.35
N GLY A 201 20.64 8.36 -45.30
CA GLY A 201 19.35 7.69 -45.34
C GLY A 201 18.29 8.52 -46.09
N ILE A 202 17.36 7.83 -46.75
CA ILE A 202 16.30 8.44 -47.57
C ILE A 202 15.51 9.49 -46.77
N LEU A 203 15.25 9.25 -45.48
CA LEU A 203 14.54 10.18 -44.59
C LEU A 203 15.27 11.51 -44.39
N TYR A 204 16.61 11.52 -44.33
CA TYR A 204 17.39 12.75 -44.23
C TYR A 204 17.45 13.47 -45.59
N ALA A 205 17.61 12.71 -46.68
CA ALA A 205 17.58 13.28 -48.03
C ALA A 205 16.24 13.97 -48.33
N ASP A 206 15.12 13.30 -48.02
CA ASP A 206 13.76 13.80 -48.22
C ASP A 206 13.48 15.04 -47.34
N ALA A 207 13.85 15.00 -46.06
CA ALA A 207 13.76 16.15 -45.17
C ALA A 207 14.64 17.34 -45.61
N ALA A 208 15.80 17.08 -46.24
CA ALA A 208 16.66 18.12 -46.79
C ALA A 208 16.11 18.72 -48.10
N SER A 209 15.45 17.93 -48.95
CA SER A 209 14.74 18.45 -50.13
C SER A 209 13.43 19.16 -49.77
N GLY A 210 12.71 18.70 -48.74
CA GLY A 210 11.47 19.31 -48.25
C GLY A 210 11.63 20.74 -47.70
N GLY A 211 12.86 21.22 -47.53
CA GLY A 211 13.16 22.61 -47.18
C GLY A 211 12.92 23.64 -48.29
N SER A 212 12.63 23.22 -49.53
CA SER A 212 12.33 24.15 -50.62
C SER A 212 10.89 24.69 -50.55
N MET A 213 10.73 25.88 -49.99
CA MET A 213 9.49 26.67 -50.03
C MET A 213 8.93 26.80 -51.45
N PRO A 214 7.67 26.41 -51.73
CA PRO A 214 6.95 26.87 -52.91
C PRO A 214 6.38 28.27 -52.66
N ALA A 215 6.92 29.28 -53.35
CA ALA A 215 6.36 30.64 -53.35
C ALA A 215 5.40 30.84 -54.54
N ASP A 216 4.29 31.53 -54.29
CA ASP A 216 3.28 32.07 -55.22
C ASP A 216 2.77 31.19 -56.38
N ALA A 217 1.47 30.85 -56.36
CA ALA A 217 0.47 31.64 -57.11
C ALA A 217 -0.97 31.11 -56.98
N ALA A 218 -1.91 32.02 -56.70
CA ALA A 218 -3.38 31.90 -56.85
C ALA A 218 -3.95 33.34 -56.96
N PRO A 219 -5.15 33.63 -57.52
CA PRO A 219 -6.34 32.74 -57.59
C PRO A 219 -7.24 32.79 -58.85
N GLY A 220 -8.02 31.71 -59.07
CA GLY A 220 -9.32 31.69 -59.79
C GLY A 220 -9.33 31.90 -61.32
N ALA A 221 -10.43 31.72 -62.06
CA ALA A 221 -11.73 31.00 -61.87
C ALA A 221 -12.54 31.19 -63.18
N ALA A 222 -13.46 30.35 -63.68
CA ALA A 222 -13.94 28.97 -63.42
C ALA A 222 -14.36 28.38 -64.83
N ALA A 223 -15.08 27.28 -65.06
CA ALA A 223 -15.86 26.27 -64.31
C ALA A 223 -15.71 24.91 -65.05
N ASP A 224 -16.58 23.87 -65.06
CA ASP A 224 -17.92 23.60 -64.52
C ASP A 224 -18.08 22.08 -64.21
N GLY A 225 -19.14 21.67 -63.49
CA GLY A 225 -19.42 20.29 -63.05
C GLY A 225 -20.09 19.39 -64.12
N PRO A 226 -20.72 18.24 -63.74
CA PRO A 226 -21.13 17.77 -62.39
C PRO A 226 -20.41 16.45 -61.99
N ALA A 227 -20.72 15.71 -60.91
CA ALA A 227 -21.83 15.77 -59.95
C ALA A 227 -21.38 15.39 -58.52
N GLN A 228 -22.23 15.69 -57.52
CA GLN A 228 -22.08 15.27 -56.12
C GLN A 228 -23.17 14.24 -55.77
N ASP A 229 -22.89 13.32 -54.85
CA ASP A 229 -23.76 13.05 -53.71
C ASP A 229 -23.04 12.18 -52.66
N GLU A 230 -22.94 12.70 -51.43
CA GLU A 230 -22.64 11.93 -50.22
C GLU A 230 -23.77 12.21 -49.19
N ASN A 231 -23.89 11.33 -48.18
CA ASN A 231 -24.80 11.44 -47.04
C ASN A 231 -26.31 11.36 -47.33
N ASN A 232 -26.86 10.14 -47.32
CA ASN A 232 -28.04 9.90 -46.49
C ASN A 232 -28.16 8.42 -46.05
N MET A 233 -27.78 8.09 -44.81
CA MET A 233 -28.20 6.84 -44.18
C MET A 233 -28.22 6.89 -42.64
N ALA A 234 -29.45 6.93 -42.09
CA ALA A 234 -29.83 6.51 -40.74
C ALA A 234 -28.97 6.97 -39.53
N GLN A 235 -29.28 8.15 -38.99
CA GLN A 235 -29.25 8.34 -37.54
C GLN A 235 -30.60 7.90 -36.95
N GLU A 236 -30.59 6.87 -36.09
CA GLU A 236 -31.68 6.63 -35.12
C GLU A 236 -31.17 6.78 -33.68
N PRO A 237 -32.00 7.23 -32.73
CA PRO A 237 -31.54 7.70 -31.43
C PRO A 237 -31.35 6.55 -30.41
N VAL A 238 -30.10 6.27 -30.03
CA VAL A 238 -29.82 5.48 -28.83
C VAL A 238 -30.15 6.29 -27.57
N ALA A 239 -31.11 5.81 -26.79
CA ALA A 239 -31.59 6.50 -25.60
C ALA A 239 -30.61 6.41 -24.42
N SER A 240 -30.47 7.54 -23.72
CA SER A 240 -30.08 7.69 -22.30
C SER A 240 -29.41 6.50 -21.59
N LEU A 241 -28.07 6.47 -21.57
CA LEU A 241 -27.32 5.68 -20.59
C LEU A 241 -27.09 6.48 -19.29
N THR A 242 -28.17 6.70 -18.54
CA THR A 242 -28.11 7.26 -17.18
C THR A 242 -27.72 6.16 -16.19
N ALA A 243 -26.44 5.77 -16.21
CA ALA A 243 -25.90 4.67 -15.41
C ALA A 243 -24.43 4.94 -15.00
N LEU A 244 -24.19 6.06 -14.32
CA LEU A 244 -22.88 6.47 -13.81
C LEU A 244 -22.98 6.98 -12.36
N ASP A 245 -23.86 6.33 -11.60
CA ASP A 245 -24.16 6.56 -10.18
C ASP A 245 -24.61 5.21 -9.56
N SER A 246 -24.71 5.10 -8.24
CA SER A 246 -25.14 3.92 -7.44
C SER A 246 -24.14 2.77 -7.20
N PHE A 247 -22.83 3.06 -7.01
CA PHE A 247 -21.90 2.09 -6.37
C PHE A 247 -20.79 2.73 -5.51
N ALA A 248 -21.10 3.86 -4.85
CA ALA A 248 -20.18 4.52 -3.92
C ALA A 248 -20.88 4.90 -2.60
N MET A 249 -20.50 4.20 -1.53
CA MET A 249 -20.53 4.62 -0.12
C MET A 249 -21.89 4.99 0.51
N ASP A 250 -22.73 3.98 0.76
CA ASP A 250 -23.43 3.93 2.05
C ASP A 250 -22.42 3.46 3.13
N ASP A 251 -21.56 4.38 3.59
CA ASP A 251 -20.59 4.15 4.69
C ASP A 251 -21.04 4.79 6.02
N ASP A 252 -22.27 5.35 6.07
CA ASP A 252 -22.83 6.06 7.23
C ASP A 252 -23.44 5.15 8.32
N ASP A 253 -23.39 3.81 8.17
CA ASP A 253 -23.63 2.82 9.24
C ASP A 253 -22.43 2.80 10.24
N ALA A 254 -21.97 3.99 10.61
CA ALA A 254 -20.76 4.24 11.38
C ALA A 254 -21.01 4.05 12.89
N PHE A 255 -20.71 2.84 13.38
CA PHE A 255 -20.43 2.57 14.79
C PHE A 255 -21.50 3.07 15.79
N ASP A 256 -22.60 2.33 15.92
CA ASP A 256 -23.49 2.42 17.08
C ASP A 256 -22.80 1.84 18.33
N LEU A 257 -21.80 2.58 18.83
CA LEU A 257 -21.01 2.27 20.01
C LEU A 257 -21.77 2.69 21.27
N ASP A 258 -22.80 1.92 21.64
CA ASP A 258 -23.43 2.01 22.95
C ASP A 258 -22.49 1.44 24.03
N LEU A 259 -21.44 2.20 24.31
CA LEU A 259 -20.45 2.00 25.37
C LEU A 259 -20.46 3.21 26.30
N ASN A 260 -21.44 3.27 27.20
CA ASN A 260 -21.31 3.95 28.49
C ASN A 260 -22.15 3.25 29.58
N PRO A 261 -21.85 3.48 30.88
CA PRO A 261 -22.00 2.47 31.93
C PRO A 261 -23.31 2.47 32.73
#